data_AF-C8PBQ6-F1
#
_entry.id   AF-C8PBQ6-F1
#
_cell.length_a   1.000
_cell.length_b   1.000
_cell.length_c   1.000
_cell.angle_alpha   90.00
_cell.angle_beta   90.00
_cell.angle_gamma   90.00
#
_symmetry.space_group_name_H-M   'P 1'
#
loop_
_entity.id
_entity.type
_entity.pdbx_description
1 polymer ?
#
loop_
_entity_poly.entity_id
_entity_poly.type
_entity_poly.pdbx_seq_one_letter_code
_entity_poly.pdbx_strand_id
1 'polypeptide(L)'
;MNFCTDITNKKELLTLTEDLKNTETEETTEETTEDQFEVVVPEPNRVEMPATEYKEYPDYLNVFANFYIAKFEQADLEIMAAFDGNHDIIEINTYILANEAFGRRNLIKHVLNIHAQNFENILANIKAKTGLAVESVRTFDEWNDWYSERRNNISQTLS
;
A
#
# COMPACT_ATOMS: atom_id res chain seq x y z
N MET A 1 -41.09 -16.72 31.84
CA MET A 1 -41.66 -15.36 31.90
C MET A 1 -40.73 -14.51 32.74
N ASN A 2 -40.11 -13.50 32.13
CA ASN A 2 -39.76 -12.24 32.79
C ASN A 2 -39.62 -11.19 31.69
N PHE A 3 -40.62 -10.32 31.67
CA PHE A 3 -40.70 -9.09 30.90
C PHE A 3 -39.74 -8.06 31.49
N CYS A 4 -39.05 -7.29 30.65
CA CYS A 4 -39.16 -5.82 30.60
C CYS A 4 -38.12 -5.27 29.63
N THR A 5 -38.55 -5.08 28.39
CA THR A 5 -38.10 -3.97 27.54
C THR A 5 -38.90 -2.74 27.91
N ASP A 6 -38.23 -1.61 28.15
CA ASP A 6 -38.79 -0.32 27.81
C ASP A 6 -37.71 0.64 27.31
N ILE A 7 -38.04 1.30 26.21
CA ILE A 7 -37.23 2.22 25.41
C ILE A 7 -37.78 3.64 25.65
N THR A 8 -36.95 4.65 25.34
CA THR A 8 -37.26 6.08 25.10
C THR A 8 -37.42 6.94 26.36
N ASN A 9 -36.97 8.20 26.46
CA ASN A 9 -36.53 9.24 25.51
C ASN A 9 -35.71 10.24 26.36
N LYS A 10 -34.47 10.60 26.01
CA LYS A 10 -34.07 11.82 25.27
C LYS A 10 -34.35 13.16 25.99
N LYS A 11 -33.22 13.87 26.19
CA LYS A 11 -32.97 15.32 26.27
C LYS A 11 -32.94 16.00 27.63
N GLU A 12 -31.74 16.53 27.88
CA GLU A 12 -31.41 17.81 28.50
C GLU A 12 -31.42 17.87 30.04
N LEU A 13 -30.21 17.81 30.63
CA LEU A 13 -29.74 18.91 31.47
C LEU A 13 -28.20 18.93 31.56
N LEU A 14 -27.63 19.97 30.93
CA LEU A 14 -26.46 20.78 31.31
C LEU A 14 -25.19 20.16 31.96
N THR A 15 -24.09 20.26 31.20
CA THR A 15 -22.80 20.93 31.53
C THR A 15 -22.23 20.84 32.96
N LEU A 16 -20.99 20.35 33.08
CA LEU A 16 -19.80 20.96 33.73
C LEU A 16 -18.72 19.85 33.88
N THR A 17 -17.69 19.86 33.04
CA THR A 17 -16.30 20.30 33.35
C THR A 17 -15.41 19.16 33.84
N GLU A 18 -14.23 19.13 33.23
CA GLU A 18 -13.13 18.18 33.32
C GLU A 18 -12.53 18.05 34.74
N ASP A 19 -12.25 16.82 35.15
CA ASP A 19 -11.39 16.51 36.30
C ASP A 19 -10.29 15.52 35.87
N LEU A 20 -9.19 16.04 35.34
CA LEU A 20 -7.88 15.36 35.37
C LEU A 20 -6.92 16.26 36.12
N LYS A 21 -6.85 16.03 37.44
CA LYS A 21 -5.97 16.76 38.36
C LYS A 21 -4.94 15.78 38.91
N ASN A 22 -3.74 15.79 38.34
CA ASN A 22 -2.54 15.17 38.91
C ASN A 22 -1.44 16.25 38.94
N THR A 23 -1.53 17.19 39.89
CA THR A 23 -0.60 17.35 41.04
C THR A 23 0.88 17.42 40.67
N GLU A 24 1.33 18.65 40.41
CA GLU A 24 2.70 19.10 40.60
C GLU A 24 2.95 19.28 42.10
N THR A 25 4.15 18.95 42.56
CA THR A 25 4.68 19.39 43.86
C THR A 25 6.17 19.65 43.66
N GLU A 26 6.53 20.91 43.63
CA GLU A 26 7.92 21.39 43.65
C GLU A 26 8.45 21.42 45.08
N GLU A 27 9.76 21.16 45.22
CA GLU A 27 10.76 22.03 45.86
C GLU A 27 11.91 21.17 46.39
N THR A 28 13.15 21.46 45.97
CA THR A 28 14.36 21.41 46.84
C THR A 28 15.52 22.15 46.14
N THR A 29 15.76 23.38 46.62
CA THR A 29 17.02 24.17 46.74
C THR A 29 17.96 24.38 45.54
N GLU A 30 18.16 25.66 45.24
CA GLU A 30 19.29 26.22 44.49
C GLU A 30 20.61 26.12 45.29
N GLU A 31 21.71 25.76 44.62
CA GLU A 31 23.04 26.33 44.92
C GLU A 31 23.95 26.27 43.67
N THR A 32 24.17 27.46 43.13
CA THR A 32 25.26 27.98 42.27
C THR A 32 26.38 27.04 41.80
N THR A 33 26.50 26.89 40.48
CA THR A 33 27.76 27.06 39.72
C THR A 33 27.47 27.71 38.37
N GLU A 34 28.28 28.70 38.02
CA GLU A 34 28.24 29.43 36.77
C GLU A 34 28.39 28.48 35.56
N ASP A 35 27.29 28.23 34.83
CA ASP A 35 27.33 27.51 33.56
C ASP A 35 26.61 28.35 32.50
N GLN A 36 27.40 29.17 31.81
CA GLN A 36 26.94 30.12 30.79
C GLN A 36 26.59 29.40 29.48
N PHE A 37 25.50 28.64 29.45
CA PHE A 37 24.83 28.30 28.20
C PHE A 37 23.32 28.22 28.45
N GLU A 38 22.62 29.32 28.16
CA GLU A 38 21.16 29.32 28.09
C GLU A 38 20.75 28.40 26.93
N VAL A 39 20.33 27.18 27.25
CA VAL A 39 19.82 26.22 26.26
C VAL A 39 18.43 26.67 25.84
N VAL A 40 18.37 27.58 24.87
CA VAL A 40 17.12 27.97 24.22
C VAL A 40 16.65 26.80 23.36
N VAL A 41 15.62 26.10 23.80
CA VAL A 41 14.94 25.08 22.99
C VAL A 41 14.14 25.82 21.91
N PRO A 42 14.48 25.70 20.62
CA PRO A 42 13.72 26.37 19.57
C PRO A 42 12.31 25.79 19.50
N GLU A 43 11.33 26.64 19.21
CA GLU A 43 9.96 26.18 18.94
C GLU A 43 9.97 25.12 17.83
N PRO A 44 9.15 24.05 17.94
CA PRO A 44 9.09 23.02 16.93
C PRO A 44 8.67 23.59 15.57
N ASN A 45 9.62 23.80 14.67
CA ASN A 45 9.32 24.17 13.29
C ASN A 45 8.81 22.93 12.55
N ARG A 46 7.49 22.76 12.51
CA ARG A 46 6.83 21.72 11.72
C ARG A 46 6.65 22.22 10.31
N VAL A 47 7.51 21.77 9.40
CA VAL A 47 7.30 21.94 7.96
C VAL A 47 6.42 20.78 7.50
N GLU A 48 5.20 21.06 7.04
CA GLU A 48 4.37 20.03 6.42
C GLU A 48 5.01 19.63 5.08
N MET A 49 5.38 18.35 4.94
CA MET A 49 5.84 17.82 3.66
C MET A 49 4.67 17.80 2.68
N PRO A 50 4.86 18.26 1.42
CA PRO A 50 3.81 18.17 0.42
C PRO A 50 3.45 16.71 0.16
N ALA A 51 2.16 16.43 -0.02
CA ALA A 51 1.68 15.10 -0.35
C ALA A 51 2.25 14.67 -1.72
N THR A 52 2.66 13.40 -1.83
CA THR A 52 3.05 12.82 -3.12
C THR A 52 1.85 12.76 -4.05
N GLU A 53 1.91 13.46 -5.18
CA GLU A 53 0.92 13.36 -6.24
C GLU A 53 1.17 12.08 -7.04
N TYR A 54 0.19 11.17 -7.06
CA TYR A 54 0.23 9.96 -7.88
C TYR A 54 -0.54 10.21 -9.16
N LYS A 55 0.07 9.86 -10.30
CA LYS A 55 -0.63 9.86 -11.59
C LYS A 55 -1.78 8.85 -11.56
N GLU A 56 -2.92 9.21 -12.14
CA GLU A 56 -4.00 8.25 -12.39
C GLU A 56 -3.65 7.37 -13.60
N TYR A 57 -3.83 6.05 -13.43
CA TYR A 57 -3.56 5.05 -14.45
C TYR A 57 -4.86 4.36 -14.88
N PRO A 58 -4.94 3.84 -16.12
CA PRO A 58 -6.09 3.08 -16.58
C PRO A 58 -6.41 1.87 -15.68
N ASP A 59 -7.69 1.52 -15.57
CA ASP A 59 -8.14 0.42 -14.71
C ASP A 59 -7.44 -0.91 -15.02
N TYR A 60 -7.28 -1.25 -16.29
CA TYR A 60 -6.64 -2.50 -16.70
C TYR A 60 -5.21 -2.62 -16.17
N LEU A 61 -4.49 -1.48 -16.08
CA LEU A 61 -3.11 -1.44 -15.61
C LEU A 61 -3.05 -1.59 -14.09
N ASN A 62 -3.98 -0.96 -13.36
CA ASN A 62 -4.13 -1.15 -11.91
C ASN A 62 -4.45 -2.60 -11.55
N VAL A 63 -5.38 -3.20 -12.29
CA VAL A 63 -5.79 -4.59 -12.10
C VAL A 63 -4.62 -5.52 -12.39
N PHE A 64 -3.89 -5.30 -13.49
CA PHE A 64 -2.72 -6.10 -13.83
C PHE A 64 -1.61 -5.98 -12.79
N ALA A 65 -1.29 -4.77 -12.31
CA ALA A 65 -0.29 -4.56 -11.27
C ALA A 65 -0.67 -5.26 -9.96
N ASN A 66 -1.94 -5.19 -9.56
CA ASN A 66 -2.44 -5.92 -8.39
C ASN A 66 -2.29 -7.44 -8.56
N PHE A 67 -2.65 -7.97 -9.72
CA PHE A 67 -2.46 -9.38 -10.06
C PHE A 67 -0.98 -9.78 -10.01
N TYR A 68 -0.11 -9.01 -10.67
CA TYR A 68 1.32 -9.28 -10.74
C TYR A 68 1.95 -9.31 -9.34
N ILE A 69 1.67 -8.31 -8.50
CA ILE A 69 2.20 -8.25 -7.13
C ILE A 69 1.71 -9.44 -6.31
N ALA A 70 0.44 -9.84 -6.42
CA ALA A 70 -0.06 -11.01 -5.71
C ALA A 70 0.65 -12.30 -6.15
N LYS A 71 0.98 -12.44 -7.43
CA LYS A 71 1.76 -13.56 -7.96
C LYS A 71 3.23 -13.50 -7.56
N PHE A 72 3.80 -12.30 -7.47
CA PHE A 72 5.13 -12.08 -6.93
C PHE A 72 5.23 -12.60 -5.49
N GLU A 73 4.30 -12.20 -4.62
CA GLU A 73 4.25 -12.63 -3.21
C GLU A 73 4.08 -14.16 -3.07
N GLN A 74 3.48 -14.82 -4.05
CA GLN A 74 3.32 -16.28 -4.11
C GLN A 74 4.52 -17.01 -4.74
N ALA A 75 5.56 -16.28 -5.15
CA ALA A 75 6.66 -16.80 -5.97
C ALA A 75 6.17 -17.52 -7.27
N ASP A 76 5.02 -17.10 -7.81
CA ASP A 76 4.34 -17.73 -8.94
C ASP A 76 4.33 -16.81 -10.16
N LEU A 77 5.52 -16.35 -10.59
CA LEU A 77 5.71 -15.48 -11.76
C LEU A 77 6.46 -16.15 -12.93
N GLU A 78 6.66 -17.47 -12.87
CA GLU A 78 7.42 -18.21 -13.88
C GLU A 78 6.85 -18.04 -15.29
N ILE A 79 5.51 -18.01 -15.45
CA ILE A 79 4.87 -17.80 -16.76
C ILE A 79 5.10 -16.36 -17.24
N MET A 80 5.22 -15.38 -16.32
CA MET A 80 5.50 -13.99 -16.72
C MET A 80 6.87 -13.84 -17.36
N ALA A 81 7.87 -14.64 -16.96
CA ALA A 81 9.21 -14.61 -17.56
C ALA A 81 9.17 -14.85 -19.09
N ALA A 82 8.19 -15.58 -19.60
CA ALA A 82 8.02 -15.78 -21.05
C ALA A 82 7.60 -14.50 -21.79
N PHE A 83 7.15 -13.47 -21.09
CA PHE A 83 6.75 -12.17 -21.63
C PHE A 83 7.71 -11.04 -21.26
N ASP A 84 8.83 -11.36 -20.60
CA ASP A 84 9.89 -10.41 -20.35
C ASP A 84 10.54 -10.02 -21.69
N GLY A 85 10.56 -8.72 -21.97
CA GLY A 85 11.15 -8.18 -23.20
C GLY A 85 12.49 -7.55 -22.92
N ASN A 86 12.49 -6.51 -22.09
CA ASN A 86 13.65 -5.66 -21.85
C ASN A 86 14.09 -5.67 -20.38
N HIS A 87 14.09 -6.85 -19.73
CA HIS A 87 14.35 -7.00 -18.30
C HIS A 87 13.35 -6.24 -17.39
N ASP A 88 12.15 -5.98 -17.92
CA ASP A 88 11.09 -5.24 -17.25
C ASP A 88 10.69 -5.92 -15.93
N ILE A 89 10.68 -7.27 -15.94
CA ILE A 89 10.35 -8.08 -14.77
C ILE A 89 11.37 -7.91 -13.66
N ILE A 90 12.67 -7.87 -13.99
CA ILE A 90 13.73 -7.73 -12.99
C ILE A 90 13.64 -6.37 -12.30
N GLU A 91 13.41 -5.29 -13.07
CA GLU A 91 13.26 -3.95 -12.53
C GLU A 91 12.06 -3.86 -11.58
N ILE A 92 10.89 -4.34 -12.02
CA ILE A 92 9.68 -4.36 -11.19
C ILE A 92 9.89 -5.19 -9.92
N ASN A 93 10.45 -6.39 -10.05
CA ASN A 93 10.66 -7.29 -8.90
C ASN A 93 11.66 -6.71 -7.90
N THR A 94 12.73 -6.10 -8.38
CA THR A 94 13.71 -5.42 -7.53
C THR A 94 13.05 -4.29 -6.73
N TYR A 95 12.19 -3.51 -7.40
CA TYR A 95 11.46 -2.45 -6.72
C TYR A 95 10.47 -2.99 -5.67
N ILE A 96 9.70 -4.04 -6.01
CA ILE A 96 8.75 -4.66 -5.08
C ILE A 96 9.47 -5.16 -3.82
N LEU A 97 10.60 -5.87 -3.99
CA LEU A 97 11.41 -6.37 -2.88
C LEU A 97 11.94 -5.25 -1.98
N ALA A 98 12.46 -4.17 -2.59
CA ALA A 98 12.99 -3.04 -1.84
C ALA A 98 11.91 -2.28 -1.05
N ASN A 99 10.63 -2.50 -1.35
CA ASN A 99 9.49 -1.75 -0.81
C ASN A 99 8.42 -2.66 -0.18
N GLU A 100 8.80 -3.85 0.28
CA GLU A 100 7.88 -4.85 0.87
C GLU A 100 7.15 -4.35 2.13
N ALA A 101 7.68 -3.31 2.80
CA ALA A 101 7.06 -2.67 3.95
C ALA A 101 5.73 -1.96 3.60
N PHE A 102 5.50 -1.63 2.32
CA PHE A 102 4.24 -1.02 1.90
C PHE A 102 3.13 -2.05 1.80
N GLY A 103 1.97 -1.74 2.37
CA GLY A 103 0.77 -2.51 2.11
C GLY A 103 0.42 -2.49 0.61
N ARG A 104 -0.11 -3.61 0.09
CA ARG A 104 -0.32 -3.85 -1.35
C ARG A 104 -0.97 -2.70 -2.10
N ARG A 105 -2.01 -2.07 -1.55
CA ARG A 105 -2.70 -0.91 -2.18
C ARG A 105 -1.76 0.28 -2.41
N ASN A 106 -0.86 0.57 -1.48
CA ASN A 106 0.11 1.64 -1.64
C ASN A 106 1.24 1.19 -2.59
N LEU A 107 1.69 -0.06 -2.47
CA LEU A 107 2.71 -0.60 -3.35
C LEU A 107 2.30 -0.51 -4.83
N ILE A 108 1.04 -0.83 -5.18
CA ILE A 108 0.51 -0.66 -6.55
C ILE A 108 0.69 0.78 -7.04
N LYS A 109 0.33 1.77 -6.23
CA LYS A 109 0.48 3.19 -6.59
C LYS A 109 1.95 3.54 -6.85
N HIS A 110 2.84 3.11 -5.98
CA HIS A 110 4.28 3.38 -6.10
C HIS A 110 4.90 2.71 -7.34
N VAL A 111 4.61 1.41 -7.55
CA VAL A 111 5.16 0.66 -8.68
C VAL A 111 4.62 1.24 -9.98
N LEU A 112 3.32 1.59 -10.08
CA LEU A 112 2.79 2.22 -11.29
C LEU A 112 3.41 3.60 -11.52
N ASN A 113 3.62 4.40 -10.47
CA ASN A 113 4.23 5.72 -10.60
C ASN A 113 5.64 5.67 -11.22
N ILE A 114 6.40 4.61 -10.96
CA ILE A 114 7.80 4.48 -11.38
C ILE A 114 7.96 3.56 -12.60
N HIS A 115 7.19 2.47 -12.65
CA HIS A 115 7.36 1.35 -13.58
C HIS A 115 6.11 1.05 -14.44
N ALA A 116 5.19 2.02 -14.62
CA ALA A 116 4.05 1.83 -15.51
C ALA A 116 4.46 1.39 -16.92
N GLN A 117 5.51 1.98 -17.49
CA GLN A 117 5.99 1.60 -18.83
C GLN A 117 6.46 0.14 -18.88
N ASN A 118 7.13 -0.35 -17.83
CA ASN A 118 7.56 -1.74 -17.74
C ASN A 118 6.36 -2.69 -17.74
N PHE A 119 5.29 -2.36 -16.99
CA PHE A 119 4.04 -3.13 -17.04
C PHE A 119 3.37 -3.08 -18.42
N GLU A 120 3.33 -1.92 -19.07
CA GLU A 120 2.80 -1.79 -20.42
C GLU A 120 3.59 -2.62 -21.44
N ASN A 121 4.91 -2.69 -21.31
CA ASN A 121 5.77 -3.54 -22.16
C ASN A 121 5.41 -5.02 -21.99
N ILE A 122 5.26 -5.48 -20.75
CA ILE A 122 4.85 -6.86 -20.46
C ILE A 122 3.47 -7.14 -21.06
N LEU A 123 2.50 -6.23 -20.89
CA LEU A 123 1.16 -6.36 -21.46
C LEU A 123 1.18 -6.36 -23.00
N ALA A 124 2.01 -5.54 -23.63
CA ALA A 124 2.20 -5.53 -25.07
C ALA A 124 2.76 -6.87 -25.57
N ASN A 125 3.72 -7.46 -24.84
CA ASN A 125 4.28 -8.77 -25.15
C ASN A 125 3.24 -9.88 -24.99
N ILE A 126 2.41 -9.83 -23.94
CA ILE A 126 1.28 -10.75 -23.74
C ILE A 126 0.31 -10.68 -24.93
N LYS A 127 -0.10 -9.46 -25.31
CA LYS A 127 -0.99 -9.23 -26.45
C LYS A 127 -0.40 -9.76 -27.75
N ALA A 128 0.87 -9.46 -28.02
CA ALA A 128 1.56 -9.89 -29.24
C ALA A 128 1.70 -11.43 -29.34
N LYS A 129 2.02 -12.10 -28.23
CA LYS A 129 2.26 -13.55 -28.22
C LYS A 129 0.99 -14.40 -28.12
N THR A 130 -0.07 -13.87 -27.51
CA THR A 130 -1.27 -14.66 -27.19
C THR A 130 -2.54 -14.18 -27.88
N GLY A 131 -2.52 -12.98 -28.47
CA GLY A 131 -3.71 -12.35 -29.02
C GLY A 131 -4.70 -11.86 -27.96
N LEU A 132 -4.36 -11.93 -26.67
CA LEU A 132 -5.23 -11.45 -25.60
C LEU A 132 -5.45 -9.93 -25.75
N ALA A 133 -6.71 -9.51 -25.72
CA ALA A 133 -7.07 -8.11 -25.55
C ALA A 133 -6.81 -7.72 -24.09
N VAL A 134 -5.57 -7.37 -23.75
CA VAL A 134 -5.17 -7.01 -22.38
C VAL A 134 -5.99 -5.86 -21.82
N GLU A 135 -6.39 -4.93 -22.69
CA GLU A 135 -7.24 -3.81 -22.34
C GLU A 135 -8.70 -4.20 -22.17
N SER A 136 -9.11 -5.47 -22.26
CA SER A 136 -10.44 -5.96 -21.89
C SER A 136 -10.47 -6.79 -20.61
N VAL A 137 -9.31 -7.16 -20.05
CA VAL A 137 -9.23 -7.85 -18.77
C VAL A 137 -9.43 -6.83 -17.66
N ARG A 138 -10.47 -7.01 -16.84
CA ARG A 138 -10.97 -5.99 -15.90
C ARG A 138 -10.90 -6.40 -14.45
N THR A 139 -10.66 -7.67 -14.18
CA THR A 139 -10.65 -8.20 -12.82
C THR A 139 -9.37 -8.98 -12.53
N PHE A 140 -9.09 -9.12 -11.23
CA PHE A 140 -8.01 -9.98 -10.77
C PHE A 140 -8.24 -11.44 -11.16
N ASP A 141 -9.47 -11.92 -11.00
CA ASP A 141 -9.83 -13.31 -11.26
C ASP A 141 -9.65 -13.68 -12.74
N GLU A 142 -10.04 -12.80 -13.66
CA GLU A 142 -9.80 -13.03 -15.10
C GLU A 142 -8.30 -13.16 -15.43
N TRP A 143 -7.44 -12.34 -14.81
CA TRP A 143 -5.99 -12.48 -14.96
C TRP A 143 -5.47 -13.78 -14.33
N ASN A 144 -5.99 -14.13 -13.15
CA ASN A 144 -5.60 -15.34 -12.45
C ASN A 144 -6.02 -16.61 -13.21
N ASP A 145 -7.21 -16.62 -13.80
CA ASP A 145 -7.71 -17.72 -14.63
C ASP A 145 -6.85 -17.87 -15.89
N TRP A 146 -6.65 -16.77 -16.62
CA TRP A 146 -5.79 -16.74 -17.82
C TRP A 146 -4.36 -17.25 -17.55
N TYR A 147 -3.83 -16.91 -16.37
CA TYR A 147 -2.50 -17.34 -15.93
C TYR A 147 -2.49 -18.83 -15.58
N SER A 148 -3.49 -19.28 -14.82
CA SER A 148 -3.60 -20.65 -14.33
C SER A 148 -3.79 -21.64 -15.47
N GLU A 149 -4.59 -21.29 -16.49
CA GLU A 149 -4.73 -22.08 -17.72
C GLU A 149 -3.37 -22.36 -18.39
N ARG A 150 -2.50 -21.34 -18.46
CA ARG A 150 -1.15 -21.49 -19.04
C ARG A 150 -0.25 -22.34 -18.18
N ARG A 151 -0.29 -22.17 -16.86
CA ARG A 151 0.50 -22.99 -15.94
C ARG A 151 0.13 -24.47 -16.02
N ASN A 152 -1.17 -24.77 -16.15
CA ASN A 152 -1.66 -26.13 -16.33
C ASN A 152 -1.18 -26.75 -17.65
N ASN A 153 -1.13 -25.97 -18.73
CA ASN A 153 -0.64 -26.46 -20.02
C ASN A 153 0.86 -26.79 -20.01
N ILE A 154 1.69 -26.08 -19.22
CA ILE A 154 3.12 -26.43 -19.07
C ILE A 154 3.30 -27.72 -18.27
N SER A 155 2.49 -27.92 -17.23
CA SER A 155 2.60 -29.13 -16.40
C SER A 155 2.23 -30.41 -17.16
N GLN A 156 1.37 -30.32 -18.19
CA GLN A 156 0.95 -31.46 -19.00
C GLN A 156 1.92 -31.82 -20.15
N THR A 157 2.84 -30.94 -20.54
CA THR A 157 3.83 -31.24 -21.60
C THR A 157 5.09 -31.94 -21.09
N LEU A 158 5.25 -32.06 -19.78
CA LEU A 158 6.38 -32.74 -19.11
C LEU A 158 6.05 -34.17 -18.65
N SER A 159 4.88 -34.70 -19.02
CA SER A 159 4.43 -36.06 -18.71
C SER A 159 4.49 -36.99 -19.92
#